data_AF-A0A378IYU8-F1
#
_entry.id   AF-A0A378IYU8-F1
#
_cell.length_a   1.000
_cell.length_b   1.000
_cell.length_c   1.000
_cell.angle_alpha   90.00
_cell.angle_beta   90.00
_cell.angle_gamma   90.00
#
_symmetry.space_group_name_H-M   'P 1'
#
loop_
_entity.id
_entity.type
_entity.pdbx_description
1 polymer ?
#
loop_
_entity_poly.entity_id
_entity_poly.type
_entity_poly.pdbx_seq_one_letter_code
_entity_poly.pdbx_strand_id
1 'polypeptide(L)'
;MDLTLFLARVIGWYFVIISLYMLFCQQALKAIIVDILGQRALMFFIALLTVVLGLLLVISHNVWVMGWPVIITLIAWLVLVGGVFRLINPDLLTKVAQWWLRNPAYLVIAAIIYLLIGLYLLYRAYFI
;
A
#
# COMPACT_ATOMS: atom_id res chain seq x y z
N MET A 1 10.11 0.20 -20.68
CA MET A 1 10.49 -1.01 -19.91
C MET A 1 11.22 -0.61 -18.62
N ASP A 2 12.20 0.29 -18.69
CA ASP A 2 13.03 0.68 -17.55
C ASP A 2 12.24 1.23 -16.36
N LEU A 3 11.27 2.11 -16.59
CA LEU A 3 10.42 2.65 -15.52
C LEU A 3 9.56 1.56 -14.86
N THR A 4 9.06 0.59 -15.63
CA THR A 4 8.27 -0.54 -15.12
C THR A 4 9.11 -1.40 -14.18
N LEU A 5 10.34 -1.73 -14.59
CA LEU A 5 11.28 -2.50 -13.76
C LEU A 5 11.70 -1.70 -12.52
N PHE A 6 11.94 -0.40 -12.66
CA PHE A 6 12.23 0.49 -11.54
C PHE A 6 11.09 0.50 -10.51
N LEU A 7 9.85 0.73 -10.95
CA LEU A 7 8.68 0.73 -10.06
C LEU A 7 8.44 -0.65 -9.43
N ALA A 8 8.67 -1.74 -10.18
CA ALA A 8 8.59 -3.09 -9.66
C ALA A 8 9.58 -3.33 -8.51
N ARG A 9 10.81 -2.81 -8.61
CA ARG A 9 11.80 -2.88 -7.53
C ARG A 9 11.38 -2.06 -6.32
N VAL A 10 10.94 -0.82 -6.53
CA VAL A 10 10.52 0.09 -5.45
C VAL A 10 9.32 -0.49 -4.70
N ILE A 11 8.25 -0.85 -5.41
CA ILE A 11 7.02 -1.39 -4.82
C ILE A 11 7.29 -2.77 -4.23
N GLY A 12 8.04 -3.61 -4.94
CA GLY A 12 8.40 -4.96 -4.50
C GLY A 12 9.13 -4.94 -3.16
N TRP A 13 10.19 -4.14 -3.03
CA TRP A 13 10.93 -4.00 -1.78
C TRP A 13 10.09 -3.35 -0.68
N TYR A 14 9.31 -2.31 -1.01
CA TYR A 14 8.39 -1.71 -0.04
C TYR A 14 7.42 -2.76 0.54
N PHE A 15 6.82 -3.61 -0.29
CA PHE A 15 5.91 -4.67 0.15
C PHE A 15 6.59 -5.76 0.97
N VAL A 16 7.80 -6.17 0.60
CA VAL A 16 8.59 -7.12 1.42
C VAL A 16 8.91 -6.52 2.79
N ILE A 17 9.42 -5.29 2.84
CA ILE A 17 9.81 -4.66 4.10
C ILE A 17 8.58 -4.45 5.01
N ILE A 18 7.48 -3.89 4.48
CA ILE A 18 6.30 -3.63 5.29
C ILE A 18 5.62 -4.93 5.75
N SER A 19 5.58 -5.98 4.92
CA SER A 19 5.00 -7.26 5.31
C SER A 19 5.79 -7.94 6.43
N LEU A 20 7.12 -7.90 6.38
CA LEU A 20 7.96 -8.43 7.46
C LEU A 20 7.75 -7.63 8.75
N TYR A 21 7.69 -6.30 8.67
CA TYR A 21 7.33 -5.47 9.83
C TYR A 21 5.95 -5.83 10.39
N MET A 22 4.95 -6.02 9.53
CA MET A 22 3.62 -6.45 9.93
C MET A 22 3.63 -7.82 10.62
N LEU A 23 4.45 -8.77 10.19
CA LEU A 23 4.52 -10.11 10.79
C LEU A 23 5.23 -10.12 12.14
N PHE A 24 6.38 -9.45 12.23
CA PHE A 24 7.25 -9.49 13.42
C PHE A 24 6.91 -8.42 14.46
N CYS A 25 6.31 -7.30 14.06
CA CYS A 25 6.06 -6.14 14.93
C CYS A 25 4.56 -5.81 15.07
N GLN A 26 3.68 -6.83 15.09
CA GLN A 26 2.22 -6.66 15.11
C GLN A 26 1.72 -5.72 16.21
N GLN A 27 2.19 -5.88 17.44
CA GLN A 27 1.74 -5.07 18.58
C GLN A 27 2.15 -3.60 18.43
N ALA A 28 3.40 -3.36 18.03
CA ALA A 28 3.90 -2.01 17.76
C ALA A 28 3.13 -1.35 16.62
N LEU A 29 2.90 -2.07 15.52
CA LEU A 29 2.12 -1.57 14.39
C LEU A 29 0.68 -1.21 14.79
N LYS A 30 0.02 -2.06 15.58
CA LYS A 30 -1.34 -1.78 16.08
C LYS A 30 -1.37 -0.49 16.90
N ALA A 31 -0.42 -0.30 17.80
CA ALA A 31 -0.32 0.92 18.61
C ALA A 31 -0.15 2.16 17.73
N ILE A 32 0.78 2.12 16.77
CA ILE A 32 1.01 3.22 15.81
C ILE A 32 -0.27 3.56 15.02
N ILE A 33 -1.00 2.55 14.54
CA ILE A 33 -2.25 2.80 13.79
C ILE A 33 -3.28 3.47 14.70
N VAL A 34 -3.45 3.01 15.94
CA VAL A 34 -4.39 3.62 16.90
C VAL A 34 -4.03 5.08 17.16
N ASP A 35 -2.75 5.40 17.35
CA ASP A 35 -2.27 6.77 17.58
C ASP A 35 -2.53 7.67 16.37
N ILE A 36 -2.28 7.18 15.15
CA ILE A 36 -2.55 7.91 13.90
C ILE A 36 -4.04 8.20 13.75
N LEU A 37 -4.90 7.21 14.02
CA LEU A 37 -6.35 7.36 13.91
C LEU A 37 -6.92 8.44 14.86
N GLY A 38 -6.23 8.70 15.98
CA GLY A 38 -6.57 9.77 16.91
C GLY A 38 -6.19 11.17 16.44
N GLN A 39 -5.29 11.30 15.45
CA GLN A 39 -4.71 12.58 15.02
C GLN A 39 -5.25 13.03 13.65
N ARG A 40 -6.29 13.88 13.65
CA ARG A 40 -6.94 14.36 12.41
C ARG A 40 -5.99 15.06 11.44
N ALA A 41 -5.09 15.91 11.94
CA ALA A 41 -4.13 16.63 11.10
C ALA A 41 -3.14 15.67 10.42
N LEU A 42 -2.65 14.66 11.16
CA LEU A 42 -1.76 13.64 10.62
C LEU A 42 -2.47 12.78 9.57
N MET A 43 -3.72 12.38 9.82
CA MET A 43 -4.52 11.65 8.85
C MET A 43 -4.75 12.44 7.55
N PHE A 44 -5.07 13.73 7.65
CA PHE A 44 -5.20 14.61 6.48
C PHE A 44 -3.88 14.68 5.70
N PHE A 45 -2.76 14.85 6.39
CA PHE A 45 -1.44 14.88 5.77
C PHE A 45 -1.08 13.57 5.07
N ILE A 46 -1.34 12.42 5.70
CA ILE A 46 -1.16 11.10 5.10
C ILE A 46 -2.03 10.96 3.85
N ALA A 47 -3.29 11.40 3.90
CA ALA A 47 -4.20 11.35 2.76
C ALA A 47 -3.67 12.20 1.59
N LEU A 48 -3.23 13.43 1.87
CA LEU A 48 -2.64 14.33 0.88
C LEU A 48 -1.39 13.72 0.22
N LEU A 49 -0.46 13.19 1.02
CA LEU A 49 0.73 12.51 0.51
C LEU A 49 0.38 11.28 -0.32
N THR A 50 -0.61 10.49 0.13
CA THR A 50 -1.07 9.31 -0.59
C THR A 50 -1.64 9.69 -1.96
N VAL A 51 -2.40 10.80 -2.06
CA VAL A 51 -2.91 11.29 -3.35
C VAL A 51 -1.77 11.73 -4.27
N VAL A 52 -0.79 12.50 -3.76
CA VAL A 52 0.37 12.92 -4.55
C VAL A 52 1.14 11.70 -5.07
N LEU A 53 1.42 10.72 -4.21
CA LEU A 53 2.09 9.47 -4.61
C LEU A 53 1.26 8.67 -5.63
N GLY A 54 -0.05 8.57 -5.43
CA GLY A 54 -0.96 7.91 -6.35
C GLY A 54 -0.98 8.58 -7.74
N LEU A 55 -1.02 9.91 -7.78
CA LEU A 55 -0.93 10.68 -9.02
C LEU A 55 0.40 10.44 -9.72
N LEU A 56 1.52 10.52 -8.99
CA LEU A 56 2.84 10.23 -9.55
C LEU A 56 2.90 8.83 -10.14
N LEU A 57 2.39 7.81 -9.43
CA LEU A 57 2.37 6.43 -9.91
C LEU A 57 1.48 6.25 -11.14
N VAL A 58 0.25 6.77 -11.12
CA VAL A 58 -0.69 6.62 -12.25
C VAL A 58 -0.19 7.37 -13.47
N ILE A 59 0.27 8.62 -13.33
CA ILE A 59 0.74 9.42 -14.47
C ILE A 59 2.02 8.83 -15.05
N SER A 60 2.94 8.35 -14.21
CA SER A 60 4.20 7.73 -14.67
C SER A 60 3.98 6.30 -15.20
N HIS A 61 2.97 5.58 -14.72
CA HIS A 61 2.75 4.19 -15.07
C HIS A 61 1.26 3.82 -15.14
N ASN A 62 0.65 4.04 -16.31
CA ASN A 62 -0.72 3.63 -16.63
C ASN A 62 -0.74 2.65 -17.81
N VAL A 63 -0.26 1.43 -17.58
CA VAL A 63 -0.11 0.40 -18.62
C VAL A 63 -1.11 -0.73 -18.40
N TRP A 64 -2.10 -0.84 -19.29
CA TRP A 64 -3.15 -1.86 -19.25
C TRP A 64 -2.87 -3.00 -20.23
N VAL A 65 -1.67 -3.56 -20.17
CA VAL A 65 -1.29 -4.72 -20.97
C VAL A 65 -1.55 -5.99 -20.16
N MET A 66 -2.17 -7.00 -20.76
CA MET A 66 -2.32 -8.32 -20.15
C MET A 66 -0.93 -8.93 -19.89
N GLY A 67 -0.49 -8.84 -18.63
CA GLY A 67 0.82 -9.27 -18.17
C GLY A 67 1.12 -8.70 -16.78
N TRP A 68 2.30 -9.01 -16.25
CA TRP A 68 2.69 -8.56 -14.91
C TRP A 68 2.75 -7.04 -14.68
N PRO A 69 3.00 -6.15 -15.67
CA PRO A 69 3.00 -4.70 -15.44
C PRO A 69 1.64 -4.17 -14.96
N VAL A 70 0.54 -4.87 -15.29
CA VAL A 70 -0.81 -4.47 -14.84
C VAL A 70 -0.92 -4.44 -13.32
N ILE A 71 -0.13 -5.25 -12.60
CA ILE A 71 -0.11 -5.26 -11.12
C ILE A 71 0.34 -3.89 -10.61
N ILE A 72 1.34 -3.28 -11.24
CA ILE A 72 1.83 -1.94 -10.88
C ILE A 72 0.75 -0.90 -11.15
N THR A 73 0.10 -0.97 -12.32
CA THR A 73 -1.03 -0.09 -12.68
C THR A 73 -2.17 -0.20 -11.67
N LEU A 74 -2.54 -1.42 -11.26
CA LEU A 74 -3.58 -1.65 -10.24
C LEU A 74 -3.17 -1.06 -8.89
N ILE A 75 -1.93 -1.27 -8.45
CA ILE A 75 -1.42 -0.68 -7.21
C ILE A 75 -1.45 0.85 -7.28
N ALA A 76 -1.02 1.44 -8.39
CA ALA A 76 -1.04 2.89 -8.61
C ALA A 76 -2.45 3.47 -8.43
N TRP A 77 -3.44 2.84 -9.07
CA TRP A 77 -4.83 3.24 -8.94
C TRP A 77 -5.40 3.01 -7.54
N LEU A 78 -5.07 1.90 -6.88
CA LEU A 78 -5.49 1.65 -5.49
C LEU A 78 -4.93 2.70 -4.52
N VAL A 79 -3.67 3.12 -4.70
CA VAL A 79 -3.05 4.19 -3.91
C VAL A 79 -3.78 5.51 -4.15
N LEU A 80 -4.01 5.88 -5.42
CA LEU A 80 -4.69 7.13 -5.76
C LEU A 80 -6.13 7.18 -5.24
N VAL A 81 -6.94 6.16 -5.56
CA VAL A 81 -8.34 6.07 -5.13
C VAL A 81 -8.43 6.01 -3.61
N GLY A 82 -7.56 5.22 -2.96
CA GLY A 82 -7.50 5.14 -1.50
C GLY A 82 -7.14 6.47 -0.84
N GLY A 83 -6.23 7.25 -1.42
CA GLY A 83 -5.88 8.60 -0.96
C GLY A 83 -7.04 9.59 -1.12
N VAL A 84 -7.68 9.60 -2.29
CA VAL A 84 -8.83 10.49 -2.56
C VAL A 84 -9.99 10.17 -1.63
N PHE A 85 -10.27 8.88 -1.42
CA PHE A 85 -11.33 8.45 -0.51
C PHE A 85 -11.06 8.89 0.94
N ARG A 86 -9.80 8.84 1.39
CA ARG A 86 -9.39 9.38 2.70
C ARG A 86 -9.59 10.89 2.85
N LEU A 87 -9.43 11.66 1.77
CA LEU A 87 -9.69 13.10 1.80
C LEU A 87 -11.19 13.41 1.88
N ILE A 88 -12.03 12.67 1.15
CA ILE A 88 -13.47 12.93 1.07
C ILE A 88 -14.20 12.45 2.32
N ASN A 89 -13.86 11.27 2.84
CA ASN A 89 -14.56 10.65 3.97
C ASN A 89 -13.58 10.00 4.96
N PRO A 90 -12.92 10.79 5.82
CA PRO A 90 -11.96 10.28 6.79
C PRO A 90 -12.62 9.35 7.83
N ASP A 91 -13.88 9.60 8.18
CA ASP A 91 -14.61 8.85 9.23
C ASP A 91 -14.98 7.42 8.81
N LEU A 92 -15.17 7.18 7.51
CA LEU A 92 -15.45 5.81 7.03
C LEU A 92 -14.19 4.94 7.12
N LEU A 93 -13.02 5.51 6.82
CA LEU A 93 -11.75 4.78 6.93
C LEU A 93 -11.35 4.50 8.38
N THR A 94 -11.62 5.41 9.32
CA THR A 94 -11.34 5.13 10.73
C THR A 94 -12.15 3.93 11.23
N LYS A 95 -13.41 3.81 10.82
CA LYS A 95 -14.26 2.66 11.15
C LYS A 95 -13.73 1.35 10.54
N VAL A 96 -13.34 1.37 9.27
CA VAL A 96 -12.74 0.19 8.60
C VAL A 96 -11.44 -0.20 9.29
N ALA A 97 -10.56 0.76 9.57
CA ALA A 97 -9.28 0.50 10.22
C ALA A 97 -9.47 -0.06 11.65
N GLN A 98 -10.40 0.49 12.44
CA GLN A 98 -10.74 -0.03 13.76
C GLN A 98 -11.31 -1.46 13.70
N TRP A 99 -12.17 -1.75 12.72
CA TRP A 99 -12.69 -3.10 12.50
C TRP A 99 -11.55 -4.09 12.14
N TRP A 100 -10.62 -3.65 11.30
CA TRP A 100 -9.46 -4.44 10.90
C TRP A 100 -8.52 -4.74 12.07
N LEU A 101 -8.27 -3.76 12.94
CA LEU A 101 -7.41 -3.89 14.12
C LEU A 101 -7.94 -4.87 15.17
N ARG A 102 -9.27 -5.09 15.23
CA ARG A 102 -9.90 -6.01 16.19
C ARG A 102 -9.49 -7.46 15.98
N ASN A 103 -9.18 -7.86 14.74
CA ASN A 103 -8.85 -9.24 14.43
C ASN A 103 -7.38 -9.35 13.98
N PRO A 104 -6.48 -9.96 14.79
CA PRO A 104 -5.07 -10.09 14.43
C PRO A 104 -4.86 -10.88 13.13
N ALA A 105 -5.78 -11.79 12.79
CA ALA A 105 -5.74 -12.57 11.56
C ALA A 105 -5.71 -11.69 10.29
N TYR A 106 -6.39 -10.54 10.29
CA TYR A 106 -6.40 -9.66 9.11
C TYR A 106 -5.04 -9.03 8.83
N LEU A 107 -4.29 -8.67 9.86
CA LEU A 107 -2.92 -8.15 9.69
C LEU A 107 -2.00 -9.23 9.11
N VAL A 108 -2.12 -10.47 9.58
CA VAL A 108 -1.34 -11.60 9.07
C VAL A 108 -1.69 -11.89 7.61
N ILE A 109 -2.97 -11.95 7.27
CA ILE A 109 -3.44 -12.18 5.90
C ILE A 109 -2.93 -11.07 4.97
N ALA A 110 -3.06 -9.81 5.37
CA ALA A 110 -2.57 -8.68 4.58
C ALA A 110 -1.04 -8.73 4.40
N ALA A 111 -0.30 -9.09 5.45
CA ALA A 111 1.14 -9.23 5.37
C ALA A 111 1.55 -10.34 4.39
N ILE A 112 0.89 -11.49 4.41
CA ILE A 112 1.13 -12.59 3.47
C ILE A 112 0.85 -12.14 2.03
N ILE A 113 -0.28 -11.46 1.79
CA ILE A 113 -0.62 -10.94 0.45
C ILE A 113 0.46 -9.97 -0.04
N TYR A 114 0.87 -9.00 0.78
CA TYR A 114 1.92 -8.06 0.42
C TYR A 114 3.25 -8.76 0.17
N LEU A 115 3.63 -9.72 1.00
CA LEU A 115 4.86 -10.49 0.82
C LEU A 115 4.86 -11.23 -0.53
N LEU A 116 3.77 -11.92 -0.86
CA LEU A 116 3.63 -12.66 -2.12
C LEU A 116 3.70 -11.74 -3.34
N ILE A 117 2.97 -10.61 -3.32
CA ILE A 117 3.00 -9.64 -4.42
C ILE A 117 4.40 -9.02 -4.53
N GLY A 118 5.02 -8.67 -3.40
CA GLY A 118 6.34 -8.07 -3.36
C GLY A 118 7.41 -8.98 -3.93
N LEU A 119 7.47 -10.24 -3.47
CA LEU A 119 8.39 -11.25 -3.99
C LEU A 119 8.16 -11.52 -5.48
N TYR A 120 6.89 -11.59 -5.92
CA TYR A 120 6.57 -11.76 -7.33
C TYR A 120 7.09 -10.60 -8.18
N LEU A 121 6.85 -9.35 -7.77
CA LEU A 121 7.34 -8.17 -8.50
C LEU A 121 8.87 -8.13 -8.56
N LEU A 122 9.56 -8.44 -7.46
CA LEU A 122 11.02 -8.50 -7.44
C LEU A 122 11.55 -9.60 -8.36
N TYR A 123 10.92 -10.77 -8.36
CA TYR A 123 11.27 -11.84 -9.30
C TYR A 123 11.16 -11.36 -10.75
N ARG A 124 10.04 -10.71 -11.13
CA ARG A 124 9.87 -10.14 -12.47
C ARG A 124 10.86 -9.00 -12.79
N ALA A 125 11.38 -8.31 -11.78
CA ALA A 125 12.23 -7.13 -11.98
C ALA A 125 13.74 -7.41 -12.07
N TYR A 126 14.18 -8.57 -11.59
CA TYR A 126 15.59 -8.98 -11.57
C TYR A 126 15.91 -10.19 -12.44
N PHE A 127 14.93 -11.08 -12.69
CA PHE A 127 15.18 -12.38 -13.34
C PHE A 127 14.45 -12.55 -14.68
N ILE A 128 13.87 -11.48 -15.23
CA ILE A 128 13.21 -11.41 -16.53
C ILE A 128 13.71 -10.15 -17.23
#